data_AF-A0A7W7G3A6-F1
#
_entry.id   AF-A0A7W7G3A6-F1
#
_cell.length_a   1.000
_cell.length_b   1.000
_cell.length_c   1.000
_cell.angle_alpha   90.00
_cell.angle_beta   90.00
_cell.angle_gamma   90.00
#
_symmetry.space_group_name_H-M   'P 1'
#
loop_
_entity.id
_entity.type
_entity.pdbx_description
1 polymer ?
#
loop_
_entity_poly.entity_id
_entity_poly.type
_entity_poly.pdbx_seq_one_letter_code
_entity_poly.pdbx_strand_id
1 'polypeptide(L)'
;MAFRATAVGALALAAIIAAPVAYAHTTAEAAPRPGVKDTTKQAPVPLAVGAPGQLMDQLSNGWGNATITLLGDSTGNDKTEWFYRLSAWIAERYPHYRTTYRQWDHKKQAYGAPVVLSEGNGWLTLSFYNGSVGGAKAGYPLQGNRFDKMTAQGGDLFLLSYSHNEGRATAYPTYERLADRLTWLWPTPDVVPVLQNPEGAPLKNSLERYAHNVRLRTIKGMAGEHGWTTIDAHQQFSADKRPLRSLVPDGIHPNAAGQALWLNAAKNAFMR
;
A
#
# COMPACT_ATOMS: atom_id res chain seq x y z
N MET A 1 -33.96 44.43 50.09
CA MET A 1 -34.55 45.36 49.11
C MET A 1 -34.06 44.90 47.73
N ALA A 2 -34.82 44.13 46.94
CA ALA A 2 -36.09 44.43 46.27
C ALA A 2 -35.89 45.02 44.85
N PHE A 3 -36.28 44.21 43.83
CA PHE A 3 -36.78 44.50 42.46
C PHE A 3 -35.90 45.28 41.46
N ARG A 4 -35.44 44.69 40.33
CA ARG A 4 -36.09 44.24 39.05
C ARG A 4 -36.38 45.36 38.03
N ALA A 5 -35.78 45.23 36.82
CA ALA A 5 -36.41 45.25 35.47
C ALA A 5 -35.30 45.28 34.39
N THR A 6 -34.96 44.18 33.71
CA THR A 6 -35.44 43.70 32.40
C THR A 6 -35.40 44.72 31.24
N ALA A 7 -34.50 44.47 30.28
CA ALA A 7 -34.72 44.79 28.87
C ALA A 7 -34.22 43.61 28.02
N VAL A 8 -35.17 43.01 27.30
CA VAL A 8 -35.02 41.87 26.40
C VAL A 8 -34.68 42.42 25.02
N GLY A 9 -33.55 42.00 24.44
CA GLY A 9 -33.16 42.29 23.06
C GLY A 9 -33.07 40.96 22.29
N ALA A 10 -33.94 40.81 21.29
CA ALA A 10 -34.25 39.55 20.62
C ALA A 10 -33.08 38.96 19.80
N LEU A 11 -32.84 37.65 19.98
CA LEU A 11 -32.12 36.82 19.01
C LEU A 11 -33.02 36.57 17.80
N ALA A 12 -32.59 37.00 16.62
CA ALA A 12 -33.17 36.55 15.37
C ALA A 12 -32.70 35.10 15.08
N LEU A 13 -33.56 34.12 15.36
CA LEU A 13 -33.42 32.75 14.88
C LEU A 13 -33.90 32.72 13.43
N ALA A 14 -32.98 32.55 12.47
CA ALA A 14 -33.35 32.26 11.09
C ALA A 14 -33.81 30.80 11.00
N ALA A 15 -35.12 30.58 10.93
CA ALA A 15 -35.72 29.29 10.63
C ALA A 15 -35.52 28.98 9.14
N ILE A 16 -34.71 27.97 8.83
CA ILE A 16 -34.67 27.38 7.49
C ILE A 16 -35.90 26.47 7.37
N ILE A 17 -36.91 26.95 6.66
CA ILE A 17 -38.07 26.15 6.26
C ILE A 17 -37.63 25.24 5.11
N ALA A 18 -37.48 23.95 5.38
CA ALA A 18 -37.37 22.94 4.33
C ALA A 18 -38.77 22.67 3.76
N ALA A 19 -39.05 23.16 2.56
CA ALA A 19 -40.22 22.76 1.80
C ALA A 19 -40.00 21.34 1.24
N PRO A 20 -41.01 20.46 1.25
CA PRO A 20 -40.92 19.17 0.57
C PRO A 20 -40.96 19.39 -0.95
N VAL A 21 -39.86 19.08 -1.64
CA VAL A 21 -39.85 18.98 -3.10
C VAL A 21 -40.57 17.69 -3.46
N ALA A 22 -41.82 17.81 -3.92
CA ALA A 22 -42.55 16.72 -4.55
C ALA A 22 -41.92 16.43 -5.92
N TYR A 23 -41.29 15.27 -6.07
CA TYR A 23 -40.88 14.76 -7.38
C TYR A 23 -42.13 14.21 -8.09
N ALA A 24 -42.60 14.93 -9.11
CA ALA A 24 -43.60 14.42 -10.02
C ALA A 24 -42.97 13.33 -10.91
N HIS A 25 -43.52 12.12 -10.87
CA HIS A 25 -43.23 11.08 -11.85
C HIS A 25 -43.93 11.43 -13.17
N THR A 26 -43.19 11.93 -14.15
CA THR A 26 -43.66 12.01 -15.54
C THR A 26 -43.25 10.73 -16.27
N THR A 27 -44.21 9.85 -16.51
CA THR A 27 -44.05 8.72 -17.45
C THR A 27 -44.07 9.26 -18.87
N ALA A 28 -42.89 9.52 -19.42
CA ALA A 28 -42.70 9.66 -20.87
C ALA A 28 -42.34 8.28 -21.43
N GLU A 29 -43.31 7.68 -22.12
CA GLU A 29 -43.18 6.45 -22.88
C GLU A 29 -42.17 6.64 -24.01
N ALA A 30 -41.00 6.01 -23.89
CA ALA A 30 -39.95 6.07 -24.89
C ALA A 30 -40.21 5.03 -25.99
N ALA A 31 -40.33 5.51 -27.23
CA ALA A 31 -40.46 4.67 -28.42
C ALA A 31 -39.25 3.71 -28.60
N PRO A 32 -39.45 2.50 -29.16
CA PRO A 32 -38.40 1.50 -29.28
C PRO A 32 -37.34 1.91 -30.31
N ARG A 33 -36.06 1.88 -29.91
CA ARG A 33 -34.92 2.07 -30.82
C ARG A 33 -34.68 0.81 -31.66
N PRO A 34 -34.22 0.92 -32.92
CA PRO A 34 -33.88 -0.22 -33.76
C PRO A 34 -32.75 -1.05 -33.14
N GLY A 35 -32.90 -2.38 -33.18
CA GLY A 35 -32.01 -3.34 -32.54
C GLY A 35 -30.56 -3.22 -32.99
N VAL A 36 -29.67 -2.93 -32.04
CA VAL A 36 -28.23 -3.11 -32.20
C VAL A 36 -27.97 -4.61 -32.16
N LYS A 37 -27.45 -5.16 -33.26
CA LYS A 37 -26.95 -6.53 -33.31
C LYS A 37 -25.75 -6.65 -32.36
N ASP A 38 -25.95 -7.39 -31.28
CA ASP A 38 -24.92 -7.73 -30.31
C ASP A 38 -23.83 -8.58 -31.01
N THR A 39 -22.68 -7.95 -31.27
CA THR A 39 -21.52 -8.57 -31.94
C THR A 39 -20.24 -8.36 -31.15
N THR A 40 -20.30 -8.42 -29.81
CA THR A 40 -19.09 -8.52 -29.00
C THR A 40 -19.19 -9.62 -27.97
N LYS A 41 -19.10 -10.86 -28.45
CA LYS A 41 -18.42 -11.91 -27.69
C LYS A 41 -16.92 -11.59 -27.74
N GLN A 42 -16.50 -10.53 -27.04
CA GLN A 42 -15.08 -10.28 -26.81
C GLN A 42 -14.56 -11.49 -26.04
N ALA A 43 -13.57 -12.17 -26.62
CA ALA A 43 -12.77 -13.12 -25.88
C ALA A 43 -12.27 -12.43 -24.59
N PRO A 44 -12.20 -13.13 -23.45
CA PRO A 44 -11.66 -12.54 -22.24
C PRO A 44 -10.28 -11.96 -22.57
N VAL A 45 -10.14 -10.64 -22.41
CA VAL A 45 -8.83 -9.98 -22.42
C VAL A 45 -8.01 -10.75 -21.38
N PRO A 46 -6.83 -11.30 -21.72
CA PRO A 46 -5.96 -11.89 -20.73
C PRO A 46 -5.79 -10.87 -19.60
N LEU A 47 -6.06 -11.27 -18.36
CA LEU A 47 -5.75 -10.40 -17.21
C LEU A 47 -4.29 -9.97 -17.38
N ALA A 48 -4.05 -8.68 -17.58
CA ALA A 48 -2.70 -8.16 -17.72
C ALA A 48 -1.92 -8.57 -16.46
N VAL A 49 -0.83 -9.32 -16.64
CA VAL A 49 0.05 -9.72 -15.55
C VAL A 49 0.56 -8.43 -14.89
N GLY A 50 0.34 -8.32 -13.58
CA GLY A 50 0.74 -7.15 -12.81
C GLY A 50 2.26 -6.98 -12.75
N ALA A 51 2.74 -5.80 -12.34
CA ALA A 51 4.18 -5.50 -12.23
C ALA A 51 4.98 -6.61 -11.50
N PRO A 52 4.51 -7.14 -10.34
CA PRO A 52 5.19 -8.26 -9.69
C PRO A 52 5.25 -9.53 -10.54
N GLY A 53 4.18 -9.87 -11.26
CA GLY A 53 4.17 -11.04 -12.13
C GLY A 53 5.10 -10.89 -13.33
N GLN A 54 5.19 -9.68 -13.92
CA GLN A 54 6.14 -9.39 -15.01
C GLN A 54 7.59 -9.56 -14.55
N LEU A 55 7.90 -9.12 -13.33
CA LEU A 55 9.22 -9.36 -12.76
C LEU A 55 9.48 -10.87 -12.59
N MET A 56 8.48 -11.64 -12.13
CA MET A 56 8.63 -13.08 -11.95
C MET A 56 8.78 -13.81 -13.29
N ASP A 57 8.18 -13.32 -14.37
CA ASP A 57 8.42 -13.78 -15.74
C ASP A 57 9.86 -13.47 -16.18
N GLN A 58 10.37 -12.25 -15.93
CA GLN A 58 11.77 -11.89 -16.19
C GLN A 58 12.74 -12.82 -15.45
N LEU A 59 12.47 -13.10 -14.18
CA LEU A 59 13.28 -14.02 -13.37
C LEU A 59 13.25 -15.45 -13.94
N SER A 60 12.06 -15.94 -14.29
CA SER A 60 11.87 -17.28 -14.85
C SER A 60 12.59 -17.46 -16.18
N ASN A 61 12.58 -16.43 -17.03
CA ASN A 61 13.22 -16.48 -18.34
C ASN A 61 14.70 -16.08 -18.35
N GLY A 62 15.24 -15.59 -17.23
CA GLY A 62 16.64 -15.17 -17.14
C GLY A 62 16.96 -13.94 -17.98
N TRP A 63 16.00 -13.03 -18.20
CA TRP A 63 16.13 -11.93 -19.16
C TRP A 63 17.03 -10.78 -18.69
N GLY A 64 17.44 -10.75 -17.42
CA GLY A 64 18.35 -9.73 -16.92
C GLY A 64 18.39 -9.67 -15.41
N ASN A 65 19.24 -8.78 -14.91
CA ASN A 65 19.28 -8.47 -13.48
C ASN A 65 17.96 -7.86 -13.01
N ALA A 66 17.68 -7.96 -11.71
CA ALA A 66 16.47 -7.46 -11.11
C ALA A 66 16.73 -6.75 -9.77
N THR A 67 15.95 -5.73 -9.46
CA THR A 67 16.02 -4.94 -8.23
C THR A 67 14.62 -4.68 -7.67
N ILE A 68 14.41 -5.07 -6.41
CA ILE A 68 13.17 -4.82 -5.66
C ILE A 68 13.50 -3.94 -4.46
N THR A 69 12.89 -2.76 -4.39
CA THR A 69 13.09 -1.81 -3.30
C THR A 69 11.82 -1.67 -2.46
N LEU A 70 11.90 -1.91 -1.16
CA LEU A 70 10.84 -1.56 -0.20
C LEU A 70 11.13 -0.20 0.41
N LEU A 71 10.18 0.73 0.35
CA LEU A 71 10.16 1.92 1.18
C LEU A 71 9.03 1.73 2.21
N GLY A 72 9.37 1.61 3.49
CA GLY A 72 8.39 1.30 4.52
C GLY A 72 8.78 1.70 5.94
N ASP A 73 8.07 1.12 6.91
CA ASP A 73 8.19 1.43 8.34
C ASP A 73 8.62 0.22 9.20
N SER A 74 8.33 0.22 10.50
CA SER A 74 8.73 -0.86 11.42
C SER A 74 8.08 -2.22 11.15
N THR A 75 7.11 -2.32 10.25
CA THR A 75 6.42 -3.60 9.96
C THR A 75 7.09 -4.45 8.88
N GLY A 76 8.19 -3.96 8.33
CA GLY A 76 8.99 -4.68 7.36
C GLY A 76 10.45 -4.30 7.43
N ASN A 77 11.03 -4.04 8.61
CA ASN A 77 12.44 -3.72 8.82
C ASN A 77 13.26 -4.83 9.52
N ASP A 78 12.66 -5.99 9.81
CA ASP A 78 13.33 -7.14 10.46
C ASP A 78 13.32 -8.42 9.60
N LYS A 79 14.26 -9.34 9.87
CA LYS A 79 14.42 -10.61 9.13
C LYS A 79 13.26 -11.60 9.34
N THR A 80 12.52 -11.45 10.43
CA THR A 80 11.33 -12.28 10.73
C THR A 80 10.07 -11.81 10.01
N GLU A 81 10.15 -10.66 9.33
CA GLU A 81 9.00 -10.01 8.72
C GLU A 81 8.84 -10.35 7.24
N TRP A 82 7.65 -10.04 6.73
CA TRP A 82 7.17 -10.47 5.43
C TRP A 82 8.12 -10.12 4.27
N PHE A 83 8.80 -8.97 4.28
CA PHE A 83 9.63 -8.56 3.14
C PHE A 83 10.90 -9.38 3.06
N TYR A 84 11.65 -9.56 4.15
CA TYR A 84 12.82 -10.44 4.16
C TYR A 84 12.42 -11.88 3.81
N ARG A 85 11.28 -12.35 4.34
CA ARG A 85 10.76 -13.69 4.05
C ARG A 85 10.29 -13.84 2.60
N LEU A 86 9.76 -12.79 1.99
CA LEU A 86 9.44 -12.74 0.57
C LEU A 86 10.72 -12.81 -0.25
N SER A 87 11.75 -12.02 0.10
CA SER A 87 13.06 -12.06 -0.57
C SER A 87 13.68 -13.45 -0.53
N ALA A 88 13.67 -14.11 0.62
CA ALA A 88 14.17 -15.48 0.76
C ALA A 88 13.37 -16.48 -0.09
N TRP A 89 12.04 -16.35 -0.11
CA TRP A 89 11.18 -17.21 -0.93
C TRP A 89 11.38 -17.02 -2.44
N ILE A 90 11.61 -15.78 -2.90
CA ILE A 90 11.95 -15.53 -4.31
C ILE A 90 13.35 -16.11 -4.62
N ALA A 91 14.33 -15.90 -3.73
CA ALA A 91 15.69 -16.44 -3.88
C ALA A 91 15.70 -17.98 -4.03
N GLU A 92 14.88 -18.68 -3.25
CA GLU A 92 14.73 -20.14 -3.31
C GLU A 92 14.14 -20.61 -4.65
N ARG A 93 13.24 -19.84 -5.26
CA ARG A 93 12.60 -20.18 -6.56
C ARG A 93 13.49 -19.91 -7.75
N TYR A 94 14.42 -18.97 -7.63
CA TYR A 94 15.32 -18.57 -8.71
C TYR A 94 16.78 -18.76 -8.28
N PRO A 95 17.21 -20.01 -7.99
CA PRO A 95 18.53 -20.29 -7.43
C PRO A 95 19.68 -20.00 -8.40
N HIS A 96 19.40 -19.75 -9.69
CA HIS A 96 20.40 -19.32 -10.67
C HIS A 96 20.81 -17.85 -10.52
N TYR A 97 19.98 -17.02 -9.89
CA TYR A 97 20.32 -15.64 -9.56
C TYR A 97 21.16 -15.58 -8.29
N ARG A 98 22.25 -14.81 -8.35
CA ARG A 98 22.89 -14.31 -7.13
C ARG A 98 21.93 -13.33 -6.45
N THR A 99 21.35 -13.74 -5.33
CA THR A 99 20.34 -12.94 -4.64
C THR A 99 20.93 -12.29 -3.40
N THR A 100 20.83 -10.95 -3.32
CA THR A 100 21.32 -10.18 -2.17
C THR A 100 20.22 -9.34 -1.54
N TYR A 101 20.37 -9.06 -0.26
CA TYR A 101 19.46 -8.23 0.52
C TYR A 101 20.24 -7.19 1.31
N ARG A 102 19.80 -5.93 1.28
CA ARG A 102 20.41 -4.81 2.00
C ARG A 102 19.37 -4.09 2.85
N GLN A 103 19.69 -3.89 4.13
CA GLN A 103 18.88 -3.06 5.03
C GLN A 103 19.39 -1.62 5.02
N TRP A 104 18.48 -0.66 4.99
CA TRP A 104 18.80 0.75 5.19
C TRP A 104 19.22 1.02 6.63
N ASP A 105 20.40 1.61 6.80
CA ASP A 105 20.88 2.09 8.09
C ASP A 105 20.47 3.56 8.27
N HIS A 106 19.47 3.80 9.10
CA HIS A 106 18.98 5.14 9.40
C HIS A 106 20.07 6.04 10.02
N LYS A 107 21.00 5.50 10.82
CA LYS A 107 22.04 6.33 11.45
C LYS A 107 23.07 6.77 10.41
N LYS A 108 23.45 5.87 9.51
CA LYS A 108 24.44 6.15 8.46
C LYS A 108 23.84 6.81 7.22
N GLN A 109 22.52 6.79 7.10
CA GLN A 109 21.82 7.31 5.92
C GLN A 109 22.33 6.66 4.63
N ALA A 110 22.46 5.32 4.67
CA ALA A 110 22.94 4.49 3.57
C ALA A 110 22.47 3.04 3.74
N TYR A 111 22.42 2.27 2.64
CA TYR A 111 22.25 0.82 2.71
C TYR A 111 23.49 0.14 3.30
N GLY A 112 23.26 -0.83 4.18
CA GLY A 112 24.32 -1.64 4.78
C GLY A 112 24.98 -2.61 3.79
N ALA A 113 25.91 -3.41 4.35
CA ALA A 113 26.52 -4.52 3.62
C ALA A 113 25.44 -5.53 3.17
N PRO A 114 25.62 -6.15 1.99
CA PRO A 114 24.66 -7.12 1.49
C PRO A 114 24.72 -8.40 2.32
N VAL A 115 23.54 -8.95 2.62
CA VAL A 115 23.36 -10.34 3.02
C VAL A 115 23.08 -11.15 1.76
N VAL A 116 23.79 -12.25 1.57
CA VAL A 116 23.54 -13.17 0.44
C VAL A 116 22.43 -14.13 0.84
N LEU A 117 21.35 -14.16 0.06
CA LEU A 117 20.22 -15.08 0.24
C LEU A 117 20.36 -16.32 -0.65
N SER A 118 21.00 -16.17 -1.82
CA SER A 118 21.37 -17.26 -2.72
C SER A 118 22.67 -16.88 -3.43
N GLU A 119 23.61 -17.81 -3.51
CA GLU A 119 24.89 -17.55 -4.19
C GLU A 119 24.72 -17.39 -5.71
N GLY A 120 23.68 -17.99 -6.30
CA GLY A 120 23.52 -18.09 -7.74
C GLY A 120 24.46 -19.13 -8.35
N ASN A 121 24.26 -19.43 -9.63
CA ASN A 121 25.18 -20.27 -10.41
C ASN A 121 25.59 -19.62 -11.75
N GLY A 122 25.24 -18.35 -11.97
CA GLY A 122 25.55 -17.58 -13.16
C GLY A 122 25.88 -16.11 -12.88
N TRP A 123 25.74 -15.26 -13.90
CA TRP A 123 26.05 -13.82 -13.83
C TRP A 123 24.85 -12.93 -13.50
N LEU A 124 23.65 -13.51 -13.44
CA LEU A 124 22.41 -12.80 -13.14
C LEU A 124 22.31 -12.49 -11.65
N THR A 125 21.85 -11.28 -11.34
CA THR A 125 21.72 -10.77 -9.97
C THR A 125 20.31 -10.33 -9.67
N LEU A 126 19.85 -10.64 -8.45
CA LEU A 126 18.59 -10.17 -7.89
C LEU A 126 18.89 -9.44 -6.59
N SER A 127 18.57 -8.15 -6.52
CA SER A 127 18.91 -7.30 -5.39
C SER A 127 17.66 -6.79 -4.68
N PHE A 128 17.59 -7.05 -3.37
CA PHE A 128 16.56 -6.51 -2.51
C PHE A 128 17.11 -5.37 -1.67
N TYR A 129 16.42 -4.24 -1.70
CA TYR A 129 16.76 -3.05 -0.91
C TYR A 129 15.62 -2.73 0.05
N ASN A 130 15.84 -2.99 1.32
CA ASN A 130 14.87 -2.68 2.36
C ASN A 130 15.14 -1.32 2.98
N GLY A 131 14.43 -0.32 2.48
CA GLY A 131 14.40 1.06 2.97
C GLY A 131 13.55 1.28 4.24
N SER A 132 13.04 0.22 4.86
CA SER A 132 12.12 0.35 5.99
C SER A 132 12.80 0.84 7.26
N VAL A 133 12.18 1.81 7.94
CA VAL A 133 12.69 2.43 9.16
C VAL A 133 11.58 2.55 10.20
N GLY A 134 11.84 2.09 11.44
CA GLY A 134 10.85 2.17 12.50
C GLY A 134 10.37 3.59 12.78
N GLY A 135 9.04 3.76 12.87
CA GLY A 135 8.39 5.06 13.05
C GLY A 135 8.37 5.96 11.81
N ALA A 136 8.89 5.52 10.67
CA ALA A 136 8.88 6.30 9.43
C ALA A 136 7.46 6.49 8.88
N LYS A 137 7.20 7.70 8.40
CA LYS A 137 6.00 8.06 7.62
C LYS A 137 6.34 8.06 6.13
N ALA A 138 5.33 8.13 5.26
CA ALA A 138 5.55 8.25 3.81
C ALA A 138 6.47 9.42 3.40
N GLY A 139 6.58 10.46 4.23
CA GLY A 139 7.49 11.59 3.98
C GLY A 139 8.97 11.31 4.28
N TYR A 140 9.31 10.19 4.92
CA TYR A 140 10.68 9.89 5.34
C TYR A 140 11.68 9.84 4.19
N PRO A 141 11.40 9.15 3.05
CA PRO A 141 12.30 9.16 1.89
C PRO A 141 12.44 10.54 1.27
N LEU A 142 11.44 11.41 1.39
CA LEU A 142 11.44 12.74 0.76
C LEU A 142 12.26 13.79 1.53
N GLN A 143 12.87 13.44 2.66
CA GLN A 143 13.65 14.38 3.48
C GLN A 143 15.11 14.47 3.00
N GLY A 144 15.55 15.68 2.68
CA GLY A 144 16.92 15.93 2.23
C GLY A 144 17.26 15.14 0.97
N ASN A 145 18.43 14.49 0.95
CA ASN A 145 18.88 13.63 -0.16
C ASN A 145 18.54 12.14 0.05
N ARG A 146 17.63 11.81 0.97
CA ARG A 146 17.28 10.41 1.25
C ARG A 146 16.68 9.72 0.03
N PHE A 147 15.81 10.39 -0.70
CA PHE A 147 15.15 9.81 -1.86
C PHE A 147 16.21 9.28 -2.82
N ASP A 148 17.11 10.14 -3.25
CA ASP A 148 18.16 9.80 -4.21
C ASP A 148 19.05 8.66 -3.69
N LYS A 149 19.34 8.60 -2.39
CA LYS A 149 20.14 7.52 -1.79
C LYS A 149 19.38 6.20 -1.62
N MET A 150 18.10 6.27 -1.28
CA MET A 150 17.23 5.12 -1.06
C MET A 150 16.76 4.51 -2.39
N THR A 151 16.89 5.23 -3.50
CA THR A 151 16.48 4.79 -4.84
C THR A 151 17.61 4.84 -5.87
N ALA A 152 18.87 5.08 -5.45
CA ALA A 152 20.02 5.24 -6.35
C ALA A 152 20.26 4.02 -7.25
N GLN A 153 19.93 2.85 -6.72
CA GLN A 153 20.02 1.56 -7.39
C GLN A 153 18.98 1.36 -8.51
N GLY A 154 18.04 2.31 -8.68
CA GLY A 154 16.85 2.14 -9.49
C GLY A 154 15.86 1.14 -8.87
N GLY A 155 14.91 0.69 -9.66
CA GLY A 155 14.02 -0.39 -9.30
C GLY A 155 13.42 -0.95 -10.57
N ASP A 156 13.24 -2.26 -10.60
CA ASP A 156 12.23 -2.89 -11.46
C ASP A 156 10.89 -2.95 -10.70
N LEU A 157 10.91 -2.83 -9.37
CA LEU A 157 9.75 -2.66 -8.50
C LEU A 157 10.08 -1.84 -7.25
N PHE A 158 9.26 -0.81 -6.97
CA PHE A 158 9.20 -0.13 -5.67
C PHE A 158 7.93 -0.52 -4.90
N LEU A 159 8.11 -1.10 -3.72
CA LEU A 159 7.04 -1.42 -2.80
C LEU A 159 6.88 -0.27 -1.80
N LEU A 160 5.66 0.24 -1.63
CA LEU A 160 5.37 1.36 -0.73
C LEU A 160 4.50 0.91 0.45
N SER A 161 5.11 0.76 1.63
CA SER A 161 4.46 0.24 2.84
C SER A 161 4.46 1.27 3.97
N TYR A 162 3.56 2.25 3.87
CA TYR A 162 3.36 3.28 4.89
C TYR A 162 1.88 3.52 5.13
N SER A 163 1.48 3.54 6.41
CA SER A 163 0.16 3.95 6.91
C SER A 163 0.06 3.87 8.44
N HIS A 164 1.08 3.36 9.15
CA HIS A 164 1.02 3.21 10.61
C HIS A 164 1.44 4.44 11.41
N ASN A 165 2.15 5.40 10.82
CA ASN A 165 2.85 6.46 11.57
C ASN A 165 2.25 7.86 11.37
N GLU A 166 1.18 7.97 10.59
CA GLU A 166 0.48 9.21 10.24
C GLU A 166 -0.49 9.67 11.34
N GLY A 167 -0.62 8.88 12.42
CA GLY A 167 -1.55 9.15 13.52
C GLY A 167 -2.98 9.27 13.00
N ARG A 168 -3.63 10.39 13.31
CA ARG A 168 -5.03 10.66 12.96
C ARG A 168 -5.23 11.29 11.57
N ALA A 169 -4.17 11.53 10.81
CA ALA A 169 -4.30 12.18 9.50
C ALA A 169 -5.00 11.27 8.48
N THR A 170 -6.11 11.70 7.91
CA THR A 170 -6.85 10.92 6.89
C THR A 170 -6.42 11.26 5.47
N ALA A 171 -6.03 12.51 5.19
CA ALA A 171 -5.45 12.91 3.93
C ALA A 171 -4.03 12.34 3.79
N TYR A 172 -3.67 11.89 2.58
CA TYR A 172 -2.37 11.24 2.35
C TYR A 172 -1.51 11.79 1.20
N PRO A 173 -1.43 13.13 1.01
CA PRO A 173 -0.76 13.73 -0.15
C PRO A 173 0.75 13.46 -0.18
N THR A 174 1.36 13.14 0.97
CA THR A 174 2.79 12.80 1.01
C THR A 174 3.07 11.42 0.44
N TYR A 175 2.14 10.48 0.58
CA TYR A 175 2.23 9.17 -0.08
C TYR A 175 2.09 9.31 -1.58
N GLU A 176 1.08 10.07 -2.02
CA GLU A 176 0.85 10.40 -3.44
C GLU A 176 2.10 11.04 -4.05
N ARG A 177 2.66 12.10 -3.45
CA ARG A 177 3.92 12.71 -3.93
C ARG A 177 5.10 11.75 -3.98
N LEU A 178 5.19 10.77 -3.07
CA LEU A 178 6.24 9.76 -3.12
C LEU A 178 6.03 8.83 -4.31
N ALA A 179 4.81 8.34 -4.51
CA ALA A 179 4.44 7.49 -5.64
C ALA A 179 4.66 8.22 -6.97
N ASP A 180 4.18 9.47 -7.09
CA ASP A 180 4.37 10.31 -8.28
C ASP A 180 5.84 10.54 -8.60
N ARG A 181 6.68 10.77 -7.58
CA ARG A 181 8.11 10.96 -7.80
C ARG A 181 8.78 9.69 -8.30
N LEU A 182 8.35 8.52 -7.81
CA LEU A 182 8.85 7.24 -8.31
C LEU A 182 8.40 7.02 -9.76
N THR A 183 7.11 7.19 -10.07
CA THR A 183 6.56 6.94 -11.41
C THR A 183 7.06 7.93 -12.45
N TRP A 184 7.38 9.16 -12.03
CA TRP A 184 8.04 10.14 -12.89
C TRP A 184 9.45 9.71 -13.31
N LEU A 185 10.19 9.05 -12.41
CA LEU A 185 11.57 8.61 -12.67
C LEU A 185 11.62 7.22 -13.32
N TRP A 186 10.64 6.37 -13.01
CA TRP A 186 10.55 4.98 -13.48
C TRP A 186 9.12 4.68 -13.97
N PRO A 187 8.85 4.90 -15.28
CA PRO A 187 7.48 4.99 -15.80
C PRO A 187 6.77 3.66 -16.11
N THR A 188 7.45 2.50 -16.16
CA THR A 188 6.81 1.22 -16.55
C THR A 188 7.45 -0.04 -15.96
N PRO A 189 6.62 -0.93 -15.41
CA PRO A 189 5.83 -0.67 -14.21
C PRO A 189 6.71 -0.71 -12.95
N ASP A 190 6.53 0.23 -12.02
CA ASP A 190 7.50 0.38 -10.92
C ASP A 190 6.95 0.69 -9.53
N VAL A 191 5.63 0.77 -9.32
CA VAL A 191 5.09 0.98 -7.96
C VAL A 191 4.08 -0.11 -7.59
N VAL A 192 4.29 -0.70 -6.43
CA VAL A 192 3.43 -1.72 -5.81
C VAL A 192 3.03 -1.23 -4.42
N PRO A 193 1.84 -0.61 -4.29
CA PRO A 193 1.36 -0.17 -2.99
C PRO A 193 1.08 -1.36 -2.06
N VAL A 194 1.52 -1.24 -0.81
CA VAL A 194 1.27 -2.24 0.23
C VAL A 194 0.19 -1.72 1.17
N LEU A 195 -0.95 -2.41 1.21
CA LEU A 195 -2.01 -2.14 2.17
C LEU A 195 -1.69 -2.90 3.46
N GLN A 196 -1.07 -2.20 4.42
CA GLN A 196 -0.55 -2.76 5.66
C GLN A 196 -1.63 -3.46 6.51
N ASN A 197 -1.21 -4.29 7.47
CA ASN A 197 -2.14 -4.98 8.37
C ASN A 197 -3.04 -3.99 9.16
N PRO A 198 -4.20 -4.44 9.66
CA PRO A 198 -5.04 -3.62 10.52
C PRO A 198 -4.32 -3.21 11.81
N GLU A 199 -4.64 -2.00 12.28
CA GLU A 199 -4.22 -1.47 13.57
C GLU A 199 -5.18 -1.86 14.72
N GLY A 200 -4.66 -1.91 15.94
CA GLY A 200 -5.38 -2.39 17.12
C GLY A 200 -4.93 -1.74 18.44
N ALA A 201 -5.64 -2.08 19.51
CA ALA A 201 -5.18 -1.82 20.87
C ALA A 201 -4.02 -2.78 21.24
N PRO A 202 -3.16 -2.43 22.22
CA PRO A 202 -3.19 -1.23 23.05
C PRO A 202 -2.62 0.03 22.39
N LEU A 203 -1.78 -0.07 21.37
CA LEU A 203 -1.02 1.09 20.88
C LEU A 203 -1.83 2.08 20.05
N LYS A 204 -2.96 1.68 19.44
CA LYS A 204 -3.77 2.54 18.58
C LYS A 204 -5.16 2.75 19.14
N ASN A 205 -5.57 4.01 19.28
CA ASN A 205 -6.95 4.36 19.63
C ASN A 205 -7.90 4.26 18.43
N SER A 206 -9.21 4.38 18.65
CA SER A 206 -10.22 4.24 17.59
C SER A 206 -10.08 5.25 16.46
N LEU A 207 -9.65 6.48 16.74
CA LEU A 207 -9.47 7.52 15.73
C LEU A 207 -8.26 7.24 14.82
N GLU A 208 -7.17 6.74 15.38
CA GLU A 208 -6.00 6.33 14.60
C GLU A 208 -6.31 5.15 13.68
N ARG A 209 -6.98 4.12 14.23
CA ARG A 209 -7.44 2.97 13.44
C ARG A 209 -8.38 3.37 12.30
N TYR A 210 -9.30 4.31 12.58
CA TYR A 210 -10.17 4.85 11.55
C TYR A 210 -9.36 5.57 10.46
N ALA A 211 -8.42 6.44 10.85
CA ALA A 211 -7.60 7.18 9.91
C ALA A 211 -6.70 6.27 9.06
N HIS A 212 -6.13 5.22 9.66
CA HIS A 212 -5.39 4.17 8.95
C HIS A 212 -6.24 3.51 7.87
N ASN A 213 -7.47 3.09 8.20
CA ASN A 213 -8.39 2.51 7.22
C ASN A 213 -8.76 3.48 6.09
N VAL A 214 -8.91 4.78 6.39
CA VAL A 214 -9.13 5.79 5.34
C VAL A 214 -7.92 5.88 4.41
N ARG A 215 -6.70 5.96 4.95
CA ARG A 215 -5.46 5.99 4.15
C ARG A 215 -5.32 4.75 3.27
N LEU A 216 -5.60 3.55 3.79
CA LEU A 216 -5.55 2.33 2.99
C LEU A 216 -6.56 2.35 1.83
N ARG A 217 -7.76 2.92 2.03
CA ARG A 217 -8.71 3.11 0.92
C ARG A 217 -8.20 4.10 -0.12
N THR A 218 -7.57 5.20 0.30
CA THR A 218 -6.93 6.15 -0.62
C THR A 218 -5.83 5.47 -1.44
N ILE A 219 -4.94 4.71 -0.79
CA ILE A 219 -3.87 3.96 -1.47
C ILE A 219 -4.47 2.96 -2.48
N LYS A 220 -5.52 2.23 -2.09
CA LYS A 220 -6.20 1.26 -2.96
C LYS A 220 -6.89 1.93 -4.16
N GLY A 221 -7.51 3.09 -3.95
CA GLY A 221 -8.12 3.90 -5.01
C GLY A 221 -7.09 4.36 -6.03
N MET A 222 -6.00 4.97 -5.54
CA MET A 222 -4.87 5.38 -6.37
C MET A 222 -4.28 4.20 -7.16
N ALA A 223 -4.05 3.06 -6.51
CA ALA A 223 -3.58 1.87 -7.22
C ALA A 223 -4.54 1.44 -8.35
N GLY A 224 -5.85 1.52 -8.12
CA GLY A 224 -6.87 1.24 -9.14
C GLY A 224 -6.84 2.22 -10.31
N GLU A 225 -6.69 3.53 -10.05
CA GLU A 225 -6.60 4.57 -11.07
C GLU A 225 -5.37 4.41 -11.97
N HIS A 226 -4.26 3.95 -11.40
CA HIS A 226 -3.02 3.70 -12.14
C HIS A 226 -2.90 2.27 -12.71
N GLY A 227 -3.85 1.38 -12.42
CA GLY A 227 -3.77 -0.02 -12.82
C GLY A 227 -2.66 -0.82 -12.10
N TRP A 228 -2.21 -0.35 -10.94
CA TRP A 228 -1.15 -1.00 -10.18
C TRP A 228 -1.64 -2.23 -9.41
N THR A 229 -0.76 -3.22 -9.31
CA THR A 229 -0.94 -4.35 -8.40
C THR A 229 -0.68 -3.90 -6.97
N THR A 230 -1.46 -4.43 -6.03
CA THR A 230 -1.29 -4.17 -4.60
C THR A 230 -0.92 -5.44 -3.85
N ILE A 231 -0.16 -5.27 -2.76
CA ILE A 231 -0.03 -6.29 -1.71
C ILE A 231 -1.07 -5.95 -0.65
N ASP A 232 -2.21 -6.66 -0.63
CA ASP A 232 -3.32 -6.40 0.29
C ASP A 232 -3.22 -7.25 1.57
N ALA A 233 -2.29 -6.88 2.45
CA ALA A 233 -2.15 -7.56 3.75
C ALA A 233 -3.37 -7.28 4.64
N HIS A 234 -3.92 -6.06 4.59
CA HIS A 234 -5.13 -5.69 5.31
C HIS A 234 -6.27 -6.69 5.08
N GLN A 235 -6.53 -7.06 3.82
CA GLN A 235 -7.55 -8.03 3.46
C GLN A 235 -7.23 -9.44 4.02
N GLN A 236 -5.97 -9.89 3.95
CA GLN A 236 -5.60 -11.21 4.50
C GLN A 236 -5.84 -11.31 6.01
N PHE A 237 -5.52 -10.26 6.76
CA PHE A 237 -5.82 -10.21 8.21
C PHE A 237 -7.32 -10.11 8.48
N SER A 238 -8.04 -9.31 7.70
CA SER A 238 -9.49 -9.12 7.87
C SER A 238 -10.29 -10.39 7.55
N ALA A 239 -9.76 -11.26 6.68
CA ALA A 239 -10.36 -12.54 6.33
C ALA A 239 -10.03 -13.66 7.34
N ASP A 240 -9.02 -13.47 8.19
CA ASP A 240 -8.65 -14.46 9.20
C ASP A 240 -9.64 -14.46 10.37
N LYS A 241 -10.06 -15.66 10.80
CA LYS A 241 -11.06 -15.83 11.87
C LYS A 241 -10.48 -15.57 13.26
N ARG A 242 -9.16 -15.56 13.42
CA ARG A 242 -8.51 -15.32 14.71
C ARG A 242 -8.69 -13.86 15.11
N PRO A 243 -8.84 -13.57 16.43
CA PRO A 243 -8.90 -12.19 16.90
C PRO A 243 -7.64 -11.42 16.50
N LEU A 244 -7.79 -10.16 16.06
CA LEU A 244 -6.66 -9.32 15.63
C LEU A 244 -5.53 -9.28 16.67
N ARG A 245 -5.86 -9.18 17.96
CA ARG A 245 -4.88 -9.18 19.07
C ARG A 245 -4.00 -10.44 19.15
N SER A 246 -4.44 -11.57 18.59
CA SER A 246 -3.62 -12.80 18.55
C SER A 246 -2.64 -12.81 17.38
N LEU A 247 -2.81 -11.89 16.43
CA LEU A 247 -1.96 -11.72 15.24
C LEU A 247 -1.08 -10.49 15.35
N VAL A 248 -1.59 -9.43 15.97
CA VAL A 248 -0.97 -8.11 16.14
C VAL A 248 -1.09 -7.72 17.63
N PRO A 249 -0.29 -8.33 18.52
CA PRO A 249 -0.50 -8.28 19.97
C PRO A 249 -0.34 -6.88 20.58
N ASP A 250 0.52 -6.04 20.01
CA ASP A 250 0.68 -4.65 20.44
C ASP A 250 -0.25 -3.69 19.67
N GLY A 251 -0.97 -4.19 18.67
CA GLY A 251 -1.87 -3.40 17.82
C GLY A 251 -1.20 -2.71 16.63
N ILE A 252 0.10 -2.93 16.39
CA ILE A 252 0.81 -2.45 15.18
C ILE A 252 1.58 -3.58 14.51
N HIS A 253 2.45 -4.26 15.26
CA HIS A 253 3.44 -5.19 14.73
C HIS A 253 2.88 -6.62 14.73
N PRO A 254 2.77 -7.27 13.57
CA PRO A 254 2.35 -8.66 13.52
C PRO A 254 3.37 -9.60 14.18
N ASN A 255 2.88 -10.58 14.93
CA ASN A 255 3.71 -11.71 15.38
C ASN A 255 3.98 -12.69 14.22
N ALA A 256 4.65 -13.80 14.50
CA ALA A 256 4.98 -14.81 13.48
C ALA A 256 3.77 -15.27 12.63
N ALA A 257 2.60 -15.46 13.25
CA ALA A 257 1.38 -15.87 12.57
C ALA A 257 0.79 -14.74 11.70
N GLY A 258 0.81 -13.50 12.17
CA GLY A 258 0.42 -12.34 11.37
C GLY A 258 1.39 -12.07 10.21
N GLN A 259 2.71 -12.17 10.45
CA GLN A 259 3.72 -12.06 9.40
C GLN A 259 3.55 -13.14 8.33
N ALA A 260 3.04 -14.33 8.68
CA ALA A 260 2.70 -15.36 7.70
C ALA A 260 1.52 -14.96 6.80
N LEU A 261 0.49 -14.30 7.35
CA LEU A 261 -0.63 -13.77 6.55
C LEU A 261 -0.16 -12.68 5.58
N TRP A 262 0.72 -11.79 6.04
CA TRP A 262 1.28 -10.76 5.18
C TRP A 262 2.16 -11.35 4.08
N LEU A 263 3.02 -12.31 4.43
CA LEU A 263 3.81 -13.04 3.44
C LEU A 263 2.92 -13.71 2.39
N ASN A 264 1.77 -14.27 2.78
CA ASN A 264 0.82 -14.84 1.83
C ASN A 264 0.21 -13.76 0.91
N ALA A 265 -0.14 -12.58 1.44
CA ALA A 265 -0.57 -11.45 0.62
C ALA A 265 0.49 -11.09 -0.44
N ALA A 266 1.76 -11.01 -0.01
CA ALA A 266 2.88 -10.67 -0.89
C ALA A 266 3.10 -11.75 -1.95
N LYS A 267 3.16 -13.03 -1.57
CA LYS A 267 3.29 -14.14 -2.53
C LYS A 267 2.15 -14.14 -3.55
N ASN A 268 0.92 -13.88 -3.12
CA ASN A 268 -0.23 -13.81 -4.02
C ASN A 268 -0.10 -12.67 -5.04
N ALA A 269 0.51 -11.54 -4.68
CA ALA A 269 0.76 -10.46 -5.63
C ALA A 269 1.81 -10.85 -6.68
N PHE A 270 2.82 -11.64 -6.30
CA PHE A 270 3.91 -12.07 -7.19
C PHE A 270 3.60 -13.33 -8.02
N MET A 271 2.54 -14.08 -7.70
CA MET A 271 2.16 -15.30 -8.45
C MET A 271 0.97 -15.09 -9.39
N ARG A 272 0.50 -13.85 -9.55
CA ARG A 272 -0.67 -13.51 -10.38
C ARG A 272 -0.26 -13.14 -11.79
#